data_AF-A0AAE0RYQ3-F1
#
_entry.id   AF-A0AAE0RYQ3-F1
#
_cell.length_a   1.000
_cell.length_b   1.000
_cell.length_c   1.000
_cell.angle_alpha   90.00
_cell.angle_beta   90.00
_cell.angle_gamma   90.00
#
_symmetry.space_group_name_H-M   'P 1'
#
loop_
_entity.id
_entity.type
_entity.pdbx_description
1 polymer ?
#
loop_
_entity_poly.entity_id
_entity_poly.type
_entity_poly.pdbx_seq_one_letter_code
_entity_poly.pdbx_strand_id
1 'polypeptide(L)'
;MPEGFIFNNDDGYVRLPIWGHIPLNRNIKKVLSHPSFFRLKGIRQLSFSHYVYPGATHTRFEHSIGVYHLTKLILQRLVTNPLCLNLQTNEFNFSDPNAKLILLASLLHDIGHFPHAHLLENTVFTNNSGKIFNHHQLQTKVRLNQPSPLGERMVDVLENDFATDPVQVTEMIEGTKYHAFANVISGTLDPDKMDYLISDAHHCNVPYGAIDIWRLIESFVPDPERKRLAITEKGIAPLESLMFAKYMMMKNVYWHHTVRCFSALLKRTIHDAIQSGTNIELITDCFYNTSDEQCLWKFLTILNTQKQTKQVQQAVTLIHAIIERTTYKKGFEIPIASCQSNALNFISHSIENKKVVELRIIEFLEKKYNESIEDTELIIDPPMNSNLYDIEDFNNLQLYSYQKSNPTQTGRFSPFNEVADSEFKSDFILKFATSTKKLQFADLKNETVLIRAHGEPPSTYKLAYKNNITLIDASCPVVLKLQRRVNDFFRHGYQIIIYGKPNHPEVIGLNGQCNNQAIILSDIDDIKNASIDFTKKNGPYLTNN
;
A
#
# COMPACT_ATOMS: atom_id res chain seq x y z
N MET A 1 11.39 -22.61 -27.78
CA MET A 1 11.09 -21.51 -28.72
C MET A 1 12.05 -20.34 -28.46
N PRO A 2 13.27 -20.33 -29.02
CA PRO A 2 14.18 -19.18 -28.94
C PRO A 2 13.79 -18.01 -29.86
N GLU A 3 12.80 -18.20 -30.74
CA GLU A 3 12.37 -17.23 -31.77
C GLU A 3 11.01 -16.57 -31.47
N GLY A 4 10.44 -16.80 -30.28
CA GLY A 4 9.15 -16.25 -29.88
C GLY A 4 9.16 -14.73 -29.66
N PHE A 5 7.99 -14.10 -29.69
CA PHE A 5 7.78 -12.65 -29.49
C PHE A 5 8.50 -12.11 -28.24
N ILE A 6 8.51 -12.90 -27.16
CA ILE A 6 9.16 -12.59 -25.88
C ILE A 6 10.69 -12.47 -25.94
N PHE A 7 11.33 -12.92 -27.02
CA PHE A 7 12.78 -12.81 -27.25
C PHE A 7 13.14 -11.77 -28.31
N ASN A 8 12.17 -11.23 -29.05
CA ASN A 8 12.42 -10.20 -30.07
C ASN A 8 12.65 -8.82 -29.41
N ASN A 9 13.81 -8.21 -29.73
CA ASN A 9 14.31 -6.94 -29.21
C ASN A 9 14.92 -6.08 -30.34
N ASP A 10 14.26 -6.04 -31.49
CA ASP A 10 14.79 -5.47 -32.74
C ASP A 10 14.82 -3.93 -32.80
N ASP A 11 14.30 -3.22 -31.81
CA ASP A 11 14.05 -1.77 -31.94
C ASP A 11 14.46 -0.98 -30.67
N GLY A 12 15.70 -1.16 -30.21
CA GLY A 12 16.30 -0.31 -29.16
C GLY A 12 15.76 -0.57 -27.75
N TYR A 13 15.84 0.44 -26.87
CA TYR A 13 15.53 0.30 -25.45
C TYR A 13 14.93 1.57 -24.84
N VAL A 14 14.19 1.40 -23.75
CA VAL A 14 13.83 2.48 -22.80
C VAL A 14 14.54 2.23 -21.48
N ARG A 15 15.02 3.28 -20.82
CA ARG A 15 15.69 3.16 -19.52
C ARG A 15 14.77 3.62 -18.40
N LEU A 16 14.47 2.73 -17.45
CA LEU A 16 13.74 3.07 -16.22
C LEU A 16 14.70 3.14 -15.02
N PRO A 17 14.39 3.95 -13.99
CA PRO A 17 15.26 4.09 -12.81
C PRO A 17 15.56 2.76 -12.10
N ILE A 18 14.54 1.91 -11.92
CA ILE A 18 14.66 0.63 -11.21
C ILE A 18 15.25 -0.46 -12.11
N TRP A 19 14.70 -0.62 -13.31
CA TRP A 19 14.96 -1.79 -14.16
C TRP A 19 16.11 -1.60 -15.14
N GLY A 20 16.68 -0.39 -15.22
CA GLY A 20 17.73 -0.10 -16.19
C GLY A 20 17.20 -0.19 -17.62
N HIS A 21 17.98 -0.80 -18.52
CA HIS A 21 17.67 -0.87 -19.94
C HIS A 21 16.65 -1.98 -20.24
N ILE A 22 15.44 -1.57 -20.64
CA ILE A 22 14.37 -2.48 -21.06
C ILE A 22 14.33 -2.52 -22.59
N PRO A 23 14.64 -3.67 -23.21
CA PRO A 23 14.63 -3.79 -24.66
C PRO A 23 13.19 -3.81 -25.19
N LEU A 24 13.00 -3.10 -26.30
CA LEU A 24 11.71 -2.98 -26.98
C LEU A 24 11.80 -3.54 -28.40
N ASN A 25 10.66 -3.98 -28.91
CA ASN A 25 10.49 -4.25 -30.34
C ASN A 25 9.57 -3.19 -30.97
N ARG A 26 9.53 -3.17 -32.31
CA ARG A 26 8.78 -2.18 -33.08
C ARG A 26 7.29 -2.11 -32.69
N ASN A 27 6.66 -3.25 -32.45
CA ASN A 27 5.23 -3.31 -32.15
C ASN A 27 4.93 -2.76 -30.75
N ILE A 28 5.80 -3.03 -29.76
CA ILE A 28 5.68 -2.43 -28.43
C ILE A 28 5.85 -0.92 -28.50
N LYS A 29 6.79 -0.39 -29.29
CA LYS A 29 6.90 1.07 -29.47
C LYS A 29 5.63 1.71 -30.00
N LYS A 30 4.93 1.06 -30.94
CA LYS A 30 3.63 1.53 -31.42
C LYS A 30 2.64 1.68 -30.26
N VAL A 31 2.51 0.65 -29.41
CA VAL A 31 1.67 0.70 -28.20
C VAL A 31 2.07 1.86 -27.28
N LEU A 32 3.37 2.02 -26.98
CA LEU A 32 3.86 3.09 -26.11
C LEU A 32 3.59 4.50 -26.66
N SER A 33 3.60 4.65 -27.98
CA SER A 33 3.34 5.93 -28.66
C SER A 33 1.86 6.21 -28.91
N HIS A 34 0.99 5.21 -28.77
CA HIS A 34 -0.45 5.36 -29.02
C HIS A 34 -1.07 6.31 -27.98
N PRO A 35 -1.90 7.30 -28.37
CA PRO A 35 -2.43 8.32 -27.45
C PRO A 35 -3.16 7.77 -26.23
N SER A 36 -3.93 6.68 -26.37
CA SER A 36 -4.60 6.02 -25.23
C SER A 36 -3.62 5.54 -24.15
N PHE A 37 -2.42 5.10 -24.53
CA PHE A 37 -1.38 4.67 -23.59
C PHE A 37 -0.48 5.82 -23.16
N PHE A 38 -0.08 6.69 -24.09
CA PHE A 38 0.78 7.85 -23.82
C PHE A 38 0.19 8.80 -22.77
N ARG A 39 -1.15 8.92 -22.70
CA ARG A 39 -1.88 9.64 -21.66
C ARG A 39 -1.44 9.27 -20.24
N LEU A 40 -1.03 8.03 -19.99
CA LEU A 40 -0.59 7.57 -18.67
C LEU A 40 0.60 8.40 -18.13
N LYS A 41 1.35 9.12 -18.98
CA LYS A 41 2.37 10.09 -18.55
C LYS A 41 1.82 11.27 -17.76
N GLY A 42 0.53 11.54 -17.86
CA GLY A 42 -0.16 12.59 -17.10
C GLY A 42 -0.82 12.09 -15.81
N ILE A 43 -0.63 10.82 -15.45
CA ILE A 43 -1.30 10.17 -14.31
C ILE A 43 -0.24 9.61 -13.39
N ARG A 44 -0.14 10.15 -12.17
CA ARG A 44 0.84 9.69 -11.20
C ARG A 44 0.44 8.36 -10.62
N GLN A 45 1.45 7.55 -10.30
CA GLN A 45 1.25 6.28 -9.62
C GLN A 45 0.57 6.48 -8.25
N LEU A 46 1.07 7.49 -7.51
CA LEU A 46 0.75 7.70 -6.09
C LEU A 46 -0.10 8.93 -5.79
N SER A 47 -0.78 9.51 -6.79
CA SER A 47 -1.76 10.59 -6.56
C SER A 47 -1.14 11.74 -5.73
N PHE A 48 -1.80 12.18 -4.65
CA PHE A 48 -1.34 13.23 -3.74
C PHE A 48 -0.10 12.88 -2.90
N SER A 49 0.48 11.69 -3.02
CA SER A 49 1.69 11.33 -2.25
C SER A 49 2.86 12.24 -2.55
N HIS A 50 2.92 12.85 -3.74
CA HIS A 50 3.93 13.86 -4.08
C HIS A 50 3.86 15.13 -3.20
N TYR A 51 2.72 15.38 -2.56
CA TYR A 51 2.59 16.44 -1.53
C TYR A 51 3.22 16.07 -0.18
N VAL A 52 3.71 14.85 0.00
CA VAL A 52 4.47 14.44 1.18
C VAL A 52 5.89 14.06 0.79
N TYR A 53 6.01 13.34 -0.32
CA TYR A 53 7.24 12.84 -0.89
C TYR A 53 7.46 13.50 -2.26
N PRO A 54 8.14 14.65 -2.36
CA PRO A 54 8.25 15.39 -3.62
C PRO A 54 8.83 14.60 -4.81
N GLY A 55 9.56 13.51 -4.56
CA GLY A 55 10.07 12.60 -5.58
C GLY A 55 9.05 11.59 -6.13
N ALA A 56 7.87 11.45 -5.52
CA ALA A 56 6.79 10.55 -5.93
C ALA A 56 6.01 11.09 -7.16
N THR A 57 6.75 11.49 -8.19
CA THR A 57 6.23 12.07 -9.44
C THR A 57 6.15 11.08 -10.58
N HIS A 58 6.57 9.83 -10.34
CA HIS A 58 6.49 8.76 -11.33
C HIS A 58 5.05 8.47 -11.73
N THR A 59 4.92 7.96 -12.95
CA THR A 59 3.65 7.88 -13.66
C THR A 59 3.25 6.44 -13.92
N ARG A 60 1.96 6.24 -14.19
CA ARG A 60 1.41 4.95 -14.61
C ARG A 60 2.10 4.43 -15.88
N PHE A 61 2.59 5.33 -16.74
CA PHE A 61 3.30 4.98 -17.97
C PHE A 61 4.59 4.18 -17.72
N GLU A 62 5.45 4.66 -16.82
CA GLU A 62 6.71 3.96 -16.51
C GLU A 62 6.46 2.69 -15.71
N HIS A 63 5.48 2.70 -14.81
CA HIS A 63 5.03 1.53 -14.07
C HIS A 63 4.56 0.42 -15.03
N SER A 64 3.68 0.72 -15.99
CA SER A 64 3.21 -0.25 -17.00
C SER A 64 4.36 -0.87 -17.82
N ILE A 65 5.41 -0.10 -18.12
CA ILE A 65 6.62 -0.60 -18.81
C ILE A 65 7.44 -1.52 -17.89
N GLY A 66 7.55 -1.17 -16.60
CA GLY A 66 8.20 -2.01 -15.60
C GLY A 66 7.49 -3.35 -15.39
N VAL A 67 6.15 -3.33 -15.29
CA VAL A 67 5.31 -4.54 -15.24
C VAL A 67 5.49 -5.39 -16.49
N TYR A 68 5.47 -4.78 -17.69
CA TYR A 68 5.80 -5.47 -18.94
C TYR A 68 7.17 -6.17 -18.88
N HIS A 69 8.20 -5.48 -18.37
CA HIS A 69 9.55 -6.03 -18.28
C HIS A 69 9.61 -7.23 -17.32
N LEU A 70 9.02 -7.12 -16.13
CA LEU A 70 8.95 -8.20 -15.17
C LEU A 70 8.17 -9.39 -15.70
N THR A 71 7.01 -9.16 -16.33
CA THR A 71 6.23 -10.21 -16.99
C THR A 71 7.08 -10.93 -18.05
N LYS A 72 7.83 -10.20 -18.87
CA LYS A 72 8.71 -10.78 -19.89
C LYS A 72 9.75 -11.71 -19.26
N LEU A 73 10.39 -11.30 -18.17
CA LEU A 73 11.38 -12.12 -17.46
C LEU A 73 10.74 -13.38 -16.85
N ILE A 74 9.55 -13.25 -16.24
CA ILE A 74 8.78 -14.38 -15.72
C ILE A 74 8.44 -15.36 -16.85
N LEU A 75 7.92 -14.88 -17.97
CA LEU A 75 7.60 -15.72 -19.12
C LEU A 75 8.84 -16.42 -19.69
N GLN A 76 9.97 -15.72 -19.82
CA GLN A 76 11.24 -16.31 -20.26
C GLN A 76 11.68 -17.44 -19.32
N ARG A 77 11.55 -17.26 -18.01
CA ARG A 77 11.81 -18.30 -17.02
C ARG A 77 10.88 -19.51 -17.19
N LEU A 78 9.59 -19.28 -17.44
CA LEU A 78 8.58 -20.34 -17.61
C LEU A 78 8.79 -21.16 -18.88
N VAL A 79 9.31 -20.57 -19.96
CA VAL A 79 9.49 -21.26 -21.25
C VAL A 79 10.90 -21.79 -21.52
N THR A 80 11.91 -21.41 -20.72
CA THR A 80 13.30 -21.88 -20.90
C THR A 80 13.74 -22.88 -19.84
N ASN A 81 13.14 -22.84 -18.65
CA ASN A 81 13.57 -23.72 -17.57
C ASN A 81 12.95 -25.12 -17.69
N PRO A 82 13.75 -26.21 -17.61
CA PRO A 82 13.26 -27.58 -17.75
C PRO A 82 12.15 -27.97 -16.76
N LEU A 83 12.22 -27.50 -15.51
CA LEU A 83 11.18 -27.78 -14.53
C LEU A 83 9.85 -27.15 -14.94
N CYS A 84 9.87 -25.87 -15.33
CA CYS A 84 8.66 -25.16 -15.73
C CYS A 84 8.06 -25.76 -17.00
N LEU A 85 8.89 -26.19 -17.95
CA LEU A 85 8.43 -26.88 -19.15
C LEU A 85 7.72 -28.21 -18.81
N ASN A 86 8.29 -28.99 -17.88
CA ASN A 86 7.71 -30.27 -17.45
C ASN A 86 6.42 -30.13 -16.65
N LEU A 87 6.20 -28.99 -16.00
CA LEU A 87 4.99 -28.73 -15.21
C LEU A 87 3.85 -28.10 -16.02
N GLN A 88 4.09 -27.67 -17.27
CA GLN A 88 3.03 -27.15 -18.13
C GLN A 88 2.12 -28.26 -18.65
N THR A 89 0.87 -27.91 -18.93
CA THR A 89 -0.12 -28.82 -19.53
C THR A 89 -0.66 -28.24 -20.83
N ASN A 90 -1.40 -29.05 -21.60
CA ASN A 90 -2.08 -28.55 -22.80
C ASN A 90 -3.08 -27.43 -22.49
N GLU A 91 -3.67 -27.41 -21.29
CA GLU A 91 -4.62 -26.38 -20.86
C GLU A 91 -3.96 -25.16 -20.22
N PHE A 92 -2.76 -25.32 -19.65
CA PHE A 92 -2.01 -24.25 -19.00
C PHE A 92 -0.54 -24.30 -19.43
N ASN A 93 -0.28 -23.68 -20.58
CA ASN A 93 1.05 -23.51 -21.15
C ASN A 93 1.30 -22.06 -21.59
N PHE A 94 2.58 -21.72 -21.68
CA PHE A 94 3.07 -20.41 -22.06
C PHE A 94 3.62 -20.45 -23.49
N SER A 95 2.84 -21.02 -24.42
CA SER A 95 3.11 -20.94 -25.86
C SER A 95 3.20 -19.49 -26.34
N ASP A 96 3.79 -19.24 -27.52
CA ASP A 96 3.99 -17.88 -28.02
C ASP A 96 2.71 -17.02 -28.06
N PRO A 97 1.53 -17.52 -28.50
CA PRO A 97 0.28 -16.74 -28.45
C PRO A 97 -0.14 -16.37 -27.02
N ASN A 98 -0.09 -17.33 -26.09
CA ASN A 98 -0.46 -17.10 -24.69
C ASN A 98 0.53 -16.12 -24.02
N ALA A 99 1.82 -16.30 -24.25
CA ALA A 99 2.87 -15.43 -23.72
C ALA A 99 2.71 -13.99 -24.24
N LYS A 100 2.41 -13.83 -25.53
CA LYS A 100 2.13 -12.52 -26.15
C LYS A 100 0.89 -11.88 -25.52
N LEU A 101 -0.20 -12.63 -25.37
CA LEU A 101 -1.43 -12.16 -24.75
C LEU A 101 -1.19 -11.70 -23.28
N ILE A 102 -0.53 -12.51 -22.46
CA ILE A 102 -0.17 -12.17 -21.07
C ILE A 102 0.68 -10.90 -21.01
N LEU A 103 1.65 -10.78 -21.92
CA LEU A 103 2.56 -9.65 -21.97
C LEU A 103 1.85 -8.35 -22.39
N LEU A 104 0.90 -8.43 -23.34
CA LEU A 104 0.07 -7.29 -23.74
C LEU A 104 -0.90 -6.88 -22.64
N ALA A 105 -1.57 -7.85 -22.00
CA ALA A 105 -2.44 -7.57 -20.85
C ALA A 105 -1.65 -6.93 -19.69
N SER A 106 -0.42 -7.40 -19.43
CA SER A 106 0.47 -6.81 -18.42
C SER A 106 0.90 -5.38 -18.76
N LEU A 107 1.23 -5.11 -20.03
CA LEU A 107 1.57 -3.76 -20.46
C LEU A 107 0.37 -2.82 -20.36
N LEU A 108 -0.83 -3.31 -20.68
CA LEU A 108 -2.03 -2.49 -20.80
C LEU A 108 -2.91 -2.47 -19.55
N HIS A 109 -2.55 -3.17 -18.47
CA HIS A 109 -3.39 -3.34 -17.28
C HIS A 109 -3.86 -2.00 -16.69
N ASP A 110 -3.02 -0.98 -16.76
CA ASP A 110 -3.29 0.35 -16.24
C ASP A 110 -3.87 1.34 -17.26
N ILE A 111 -4.15 0.93 -18.50
CA ILE A 111 -4.63 1.84 -19.56
C ILE A 111 -5.96 2.53 -19.19
N GLY A 112 -6.78 1.86 -18.37
CA GLY A 112 -8.04 2.39 -17.86
C GLY A 112 -7.90 3.42 -16.73
N HIS A 113 -6.70 3.58 -16.14
CA HIS A 113 -6.51 4.53 -15.04
C HIS A 113 -6.84 5.96 -15.45
N PHE A 114 -7.42 6.69 -14.50
CA PHE A 114 -7.69 8.11 -14.57
C PHE A 114 -7.09 8.82 -13.36
N PRO A 115 -6.91 10.15 -13.42
CA PRO A 115 -6.44 10.94 -12.30
C PRO A 115 -7.09 10.56 -10.98
N HIS A 116 -6.26 10.25 -9.99
CA HIS A 116 -6.70 9.87 -8.65
C HIS A 116 -7.64 8.64 -8.59
N ALA A 117 -7.63 7.74 -9.57
CA ALA A 117 -8.57 6.61 -9.70
C ALA A 117 -8.76 5.81 -8.41
N HIS A 118 -7.70 5.30 -7.78
CA HIS A 118 -7.81 4.53 -6.52
C HIS A 118 -8.42 5.31 -5.35
N LEU A 119 -8.34 6.65 -5.38
CA LEU A 119 -9.00 7.46 -4.37
C LEU A 119 -10.50 7.56 -4.63
N LEU A 120 -10.93 7.56 -5.90
CA LEU A 120 -12.30 7.88 -6.30
C LEU A 120 -13.16 6.64 -6.57
N GLU A 121 -12.58 5.59 -7.13
CA GLU A 121 -13.28 4.39 -7.56
C GLU A 121 -14.08 3.76 -6.40
N ASN A 122 -15.35 3.45 -6.65
CA ASN A 122 -16.24 2.83 -5.67
C ASN A 122 -16.41 3.60 -4.33
N THR A 123 -16.04 4.88 -4.26
CA THR A 123 -16.11 5.67 -3.01
C THR A 123 -17.16 6.77 -3.01
N VAL A 124 -17.53 7.27 -4.19
CA VAL A 124 -18.51 8.34 -4.36
C VAL A 124 -19.78 7.76 -4.97
N PHE A 125 -20.89 7.93 -4.25
CA PHE A 125 -22.21 7.40 -4.59
C PHE A 125 -23.21 8.54 -4.74
N THR A 126 -24.27 8.30 -5.50
CA THR A 126 -25.49 9.11 -5.43
C THR A 126 -26.68 8.23 -5.05
N ASN A 127 -27.65 8.81 -4.36
CA ASN A 127 -28.87 8.09 -3.93
C ASN A 127 -29.68 7.50 -5.11
N ASN A 128 -29.52 8.06 -6.33
CA ASN A 128 -30.36 7.73 -7.48
C ASN A 128 -29.61 7.07 -8.66
N SER A 129 -28.27 7.13 -8.72
CA SER A 129 -27.49 6.77 -9.92
C SER A 129 -26.40 5.72 -9.67
N GLY A 130 -26.22 5.27 -8.43
CA GLY A 130 -25.19 4.30 -8.08
C GLY A 130 -23.79 4.92 -7.99
N LYS A 131 -22.76 4.14 -8.34
CA LYS A 131 -21.35 4.56 -8.29
C LYS A 131 -21.04 5.55 -9.40
N ILE A 132 -20.37 6.64 -9.07
CA ILE A 132 -20.01 7.68 -10.05
C ILE A 132 -18.75 7.31 -10.81
N PHE A 133 -17.72 6.90 -10.07
CA PHE A 133 -16.46 6.42 -10.62
C PHE A 133 -16.42 4.91 -10.54
N ASN A 134 -16.44 4.28 -11.71
CA ASN A 134 -16.27 2.84 -11.84
C ASN A 134 -14.82 2.45 -11.61
N HIS A 135 -14.59 1.16 -11.35
CA HIS A 135 -13.24 0.62 -11.28
C HIS A 135 -12.50 0.91 -12.59
N HIS A 136 -11.25 1.36 -12.50
CA HIS A 136 -10.48 1.76 -13.68
C HIS A 136 -10.39 0.66 -14.74
N GLN A 137 -10.37 -0.62 -14.34
CA GLN A 137 -10.36 -1.76 -15.27
C GLN A 137 -11.53 -1.73 -16.26
N LEU A 138 -12.73 -1.26 -15.84
CA LEU A 138 -13.90 -1.15 -16.71
C LEU A 138 -13.75 -0.05 -17.78
N GLN A 139 -12.77 0.84 -17.64
CA GLN A 139 -12.43 1.82 -18.66
C GLN A 139 -11.50 1.24 -19.73
N THR A 140 -10.91 0.06 -19.52
CA THR A 140 -9.98 -0.58 -20.46
C THR A 140 -10.61 -0.70 -21.85
N LYS A 141 -11.79 -1.33 -21.93
CA LYS A 141 -12.50 -1.49 -23.21
C LYS A 141 -12.74 -0.16 -23.92
N VAL A 142 -13.15 0.87 -23.18
CA VAL A 142 -13.38 2.22 -23.70
C VAL A 142 -12.09 2.79 -24.29
N ARG A 143 -10.98 2.70 -23.55
CA ARG A 143 -9.67 3.24 -23.96
C ARG A 143 -9.07 2.53 -25.14
N LEU A 144 -9.28 1.22 -25.25
CA LEU A 144 -8.81 0.44 -26.38
C LEU A 144 -9.56 0.78 -27.67
N ASN A 145 -10.86 1.03 -27.57
CA ASN A 145 -11.73 1.34 -28.71
C ASN A 145 -11.79 2.83 -29.07
N GLN A 146 -11.28 3.71 -28.22
CA GLN A 146 -11.27 5.15 -28.47
C GLN A 146 -10.36 5.47 -29.67
N PRO A 147 -10.87 6.12 -30.73
CA PRO A 147 -10.04 6.54 -31.85
C PRO A 147 -9.04 7.59 -31.37
N SER A 148 -7.78 7.39 -31.73
CA SER A 148 -6.76 8.41 -31.52
C SER A 148 -7.00 9.61 -32.44
N PRO A 149 -6.39 10.79 -32.16
CA PRO A 149 -6.37 11.91 -33.11
C PRO A 149 -5.80 11.55 -34.50
N LEU A 150 -5.06 10.44 -34.60
CA LEU A 150 -4.50 9.91 -35.85
C LEU A 150 -5.43 8.89 -36.53
N GLY A 151 -6.61 8.62 -35.96
CA GLY A 151 -7.64 7.73 -36.51
C GLY A 151 -7.50 6.25 -36.14
N GLU A 152 -6.28 5.78 -35.82
CA GLU A 152 -6.03 4.41 -35.37
C GLU A 152 -6.52 4.20 -33.93
N ARG A 153 -7.12 3.04 -33.63
CA ARG A 153 -7.48 2.61 -32.28
C ARG A 153 -6.46 1.58 -31.77
N MET A 154 -6.34 1.45 -30.46
CA MET A 154 -5.44 0.44 -29.88
C MET A 154 -5.89 -0.99 -30.24
N VAL A 155 -7.20 -1.23 -30.38
CA VAL A 155 -7.70 -2.53 -30.87
C VAL A 155 -7.15 -2.88 -32.26
N ASP A 156 -7.01 -1.89 -33.14
CA ASP A 156 -6.47 -2.10 -34.49
C ASP A 156 -4.98 -2.47 -34.43
N VAL A 157 -4.22 -1.87 -33.50
CA VAL A 157 -2.82 -2.23 -33.25
C VAL A 157 -2.71 -3.66 -32.73
N LEU A 158 -3.54 -4.06 -31.76
CA LEU A 158 -3.55 -5.41 -31.19
C LEU A 158 -3.86 -6.49 -32.25
N GLU A 159 -4.85 -6.22 -33.11
CA GLU A 159 -5.23 -7.15 -34.17
C GLU A 159 -4.18 -7.21 -35.29
N ASN A 160 -3.77 -6.07 -35.83
CA ASN A 160 -2.95 -6.02 -37.04
C ASN A 160 -1.46 -6.26 -36.79
N ASP A 161 -0.90 -5.72 -35.70
CA ASP A 161 0.53 -5.82 -35.40
C ASP A 161 0.87 -7.02 -34.51
N PHE A 162 -0.06 -7.44 -33.65
CA PHE A 162 0.18 -8.53 -32.70
C PHE A 162 -0.56 -9.82 -33.05
N ALA A 163 -1.54 -9.79 -33.96
CA ALA A 163 -2.45 -10.90 -34.22
C ALA A 163 -3.08 -11.44 -32.92
N THR A 164 -3.46 -10.52 -32.02
CA THR A 164 -4.03 -10.83 -30.71
C THR A 164 -5.43 -10.25 -30.60
N ASP A 165 -6.38 -11.07 -30.15
CA ASP A 165 -7.76 -10.65 -29.94
C ASP A 165 -7.87 -9.63 -28.77
N PRO A 166 -8.32 -8.40 -29.03
CA PRO A 166 -8.48 -7.37 -28.00
C PRO A 166 -9.48 -7.75 -26.90
N VAL A 167 -10.45 -8.62 -27.20
CA VAL A 167 -11.43 -9.10 -26.20
C VAL A 167 -10.72 -9.89 -25.12
N GLN A 168 -9.82 -10.80 -25.49
CA GLN A 168 -9.04 -11.60 -24.53
C GLN A 168 -8.13 -10.72 -23.66
N VAL A 169 -7.52 -9.67 -24.24
CA VAL A 169 -6.73 -8.69 -23.49
C VAL A 169 -7.60 -7.99 -22.44
N THR A 170 -8.80 -7.54 -22.86
CA THR A 170 -9.75 -6.85 -21.97
C THR A 170 -10.23 -7.76 -20.84
N GLU A 171 -10.64 -8.99 -21.15
CA GLU A 171 -11.11 -9.98 -20.17
C GLU A 171 -10.04 -10.29 -19.12
N MET A 172 -8.78 -10.36 -19.53
CA MET A 172 -7.67 -10.60 -18.62
C MET A 172 -7.43 -9.42 -17.66
N ILE A 173 -7.50 -8.19 -18.18
CA ILE A 173 -7.31 -6.97 -17.37
C ILE A 173 -8.48 -6.74 -16.42
N GLU A 174 -9.72 -6.95 -16.89
CA GLU A 174 -10.94 -6.81 -16.08
C GLU A 174 -11.10 -7.91 -15.03
N GLY A 175 -10.24 -8.94 -15.06
CA GLY A 175 -10.23 -9.99 -14.05
C GLY A 175 -11.51 -10.83 -14.06
N THR A 176 -12.14 -10.99 -15.23
CA THR A 176 -13.25 -11.95 -15.33
C THR A 176 -12.67 -13.33 -15.00
N LYS A 177 -13.21 -13.97 -13.95
CA LYS A 177 -12.71 -15.22 -13.31
C LYS A 177 -12.56 -16.44 -14.25
N TYR A 178 -12.76 -16.25 -15.55
CA TYR A 178 -12.83 -17.29 -16.57
C TYR A 178 -11.59 -17.33 -17.47
N HIS A 179 -10.70 -16.32 -17.45
CA HIS A 179 -9.48 -16.40 -18.24
C HIS A 179 -8.39 -17.18 -17.52
N ALA A 180 -7.84 -18.22 -18.16
CA ALA A 180 -6.90 -19.17 -17.55
C ALA A 180 -5.60 -18.54 -17.02
N PHE A 181 -5.25 -17.33 -17.45
CA PHE A 181 -4.01 -16.66 -17.07
C PHE A 181 -4.20 -15.38 -16.24
N ALA A 182 -5.43 -15.02 -15.86
CA ALA A 182 -5.69 -13.79 -15.11
C ALA A 182 -4.86 -13.70 -13.81
N ASN A 183 -4.77 -14.82 -13.06
CA ASN A 183 -4.02 -14.90 -11.81
C ASN A 183 -2.49 -14.80 -11.97
N VAL A 184 -1.97 -14.79 -13.21
CA VAL A 184 -0.54 -14.51 -13.48
C VAL A 184 -0.27 -13.00 -13.39
N ILE A 185 -1.28 -12.16 -13.65
CA ILE A 185 -1.16 -10.69 -13.69
C ILE A 185 -1.79 -10.04 -12.45
N SER A 186 -2.76 -10.68 -11.79
CA SER A 186 -3.54 -10.08 -10.69
C SER A 186 -3.59 -10.89 -9.39
N GLY A 187 -2.56 -11.68 -9.09
CA GLY A 187 -2.47 -12.51 -7.87
C GLY A 187 -1.70 -11.89 -6.70
N THR A 188 -1.55 -12.65 -5.62
CA THR A 188 -0.66 -12.35 -4.48
C THR A 188 0.78 -12.10 -4.95
N LEU A 189 1.20 -12.90 -5.93
CA LEU A 189 2.49 -12.83 -6.60
C LEU A 189 2.25 -12.43 -8.05
N ASP A 190 2.21 -11.13 -8.30
CA ASP A 190 2.10 -10.58 -9.64
C ASP A 190 3.19 -9.56 -9.95
N PRO A 191 3.52 -9.39 -11.25
CA PRO A 191 4.51 -8.42 -11.69
C PRO A 191 4.11 -6.96 -11.37
N ASP A 192 2.82 -6.67 -11.20
CA ASP A 192 2.32 -5.36 -10.74
C ASP A 192 2.89 -5.00 -9.36
N LYS A 193 2.67 -5.86 -8.35
CA LYS A 193 3.20 -5.68 -6.99
C LYS A 193 4.71 -5.64 -6.93
N MET A 194 5.36 -6.48 -7.74
CA MET A 194 6.81 -6.52 -7.85
C MET A 194 7.37 -5.19 -8.37
N ASP A 195 6.69 -4.55 -9.32
CA ASP A 195 7.08 -3.24 -9.82
C ASP A 195 6.80 -2.14 -8.81
N TYR A 196 5.52 -1.94 -8.45
CA TYR A 196 5.13 -0.73 -7.75
C TYR A 196 5.82 -0.63 -6.39
N LEU A 197 6.01 -1.73 -5.66
CA LEU A 197 6.61 -1.66 -4.32
C LEU A 197 8.03 -1.09 -4.34
N ILE A 198 8.81 -1.45 -5.36
CA ILE A 198 10.20 -1.00 -5.49
C ILE A 198 10.25 0.39 -6.12
N SER A 199 9.50 0.58 -7.20
CA SER A 199 9.39 1.87 -7.89
C SER A 199 8.89 2.96 -6.95
N ASP A 200 7.83 2.70 -6.19
CA ASP A 200 7.27 3.63 -5.22
C ASP A 200 8.26 3.93 -4.09
N ALA A 201 8.90 2.90 -3.52
CA ALA A 201 9.85 3.08 -2.44
C ALA A 201 11.04 3.95 -2.88
N HIS A 202 11.56 3.72 -4.08
CA HIS A 202 12.63 4.51 -4.67
C HIS A 202 12.22 5.97 -4.88
N HIS A 203 11.08 6.22 -5.51
CA HIS A 203 10.60 7.59 -5.78
C HIS A 203 10.21 8.34 -4.50
N CYS A 204 9.73 7.63 -3.48
CA CYS A 204 9.52 8.19 -2.15
C CYS A 204 10.82 8.33 -1.33
N ASN A 205 11.94 7.78 -1.81
CA ASN A 205 13.21 7.68 -1.10
C ASN A 205 13.06 7.06 0.31
N VAL A 206 12.36 5.93 0.38
CA VAL A 206 12.14 5.17 1.62
C VAL A 206 12.79 3.78 1.55
N PRO A 207 13.31 3.24 2.66
CA PRO A 207 14.05 1.98 2.65
C PRO A 207 13.17 0.73 2.61
N TYR A 208 11.87 0.88 2.31
CA TYR A 208 10.88 -0.19 2.46
C TYR A 208 10.78 -1.15 1.26
N GLY A 209 11.35 -0.80 0.11
CA GLY A 209 11.24 -1.57 -1.15
C GLY A 209 12.35 -2.60 -1.39
N ALA A 210 13.07 -3.04 -0.36
CA ALA A 210 14.15 -4.02 -0.52
C ALA A 210 13.57 -5.43 -0.71
N ILE A 211 13.34 -5.82 -1.96
CA ILE A 211 12.76 -7.12 -2.34
C ILE A 211 13.74 -7.85 -3.28
N ASP A 212 14.00 -9.14 -3.03
CA ASP A 212 14.83 -9.98 -3.92
C ASP A 212 14.00 -10.50 -5.12
N ILE A 213 13.65 -9.58 -6.01
CA ILE A 213 12.82 -9.86 -7.20
C ILE A 213 13.45 -10.91 -8.11
N TRP A 214 14.77 -10.86 -8.30
CA TRP A 214 15.46 -11.79 -9.18
C TRP A 214 15.33 -13.23 -8.66
N ARG A 215 15.54 -13.44 -7.36
CA ARG A 215 15.35 -14.76 -6.75
C ARG A 215 13.89 -15.19 -6.73
N LEU A 216 12.95 -14.26 -6.57
CA LEU A 216 11.52 -14.55 -6.68
C LEU A 216 11.17 -15.05 -8.08
N ILE A 217 11.61 -14.34 -9.13
CA ILE A 217 11.41 -14.75 -10.53
C ILE A 217 11.98 -16.14 -10.77
N GLU A 218 13.21 -16.39 -10.32
CA GLU A 218 13.86 -17.70 -10.45
C GLU A 218 13.15 -18.83 -9.69
N SER A 219 12.29 -18.49 -8.73
CA SER A 219 11.52 -19.46 -7.96
C SER A 219 10.19 -19.83 -8.60
N PHE A 220 9.68 -19.05 -9.57
CA PHE A 220 8.36 -19.27 -10.16
C PHE A 220 8.29 -20.58 -10.94
N VAL A 221 7.17 -21.27 -10.73
CA VAL A 221 6.77 -22.48 -11.46
C VAL A 221 5.28 -22.39 -11.80
N PRO A 222 4.82 -23.03 -12.89
CA PRO A 222 3.40 -23.05 -13.21
C PRO A 222 2.65 -23.99 -12.26
N ASP A 223 1.44 -23.58 -11.85
CA ASP A 223 0.43 -24.42 -11.18
C ASP A 223 -0.78 -24.57 -12.11
N PRO A 224 -0.81 -25.62 -12.95
CA PRO A 224 -1.91 -25.87 -13.88
C PRO A 224 -3.26 -26.14 -13.20
N GLU A 225 -3.23 -26.73 -12.00
CA GLU A 225 -4.46 -27.10 -11.26
C GLU A 225 -5.22 -25.83 -10.85
N ARG A 226 -4.50 -24.84 -10.31
CA ARG A 226 -5.09 -23.56 -9.87
C ARG A 226 -4.97 -22.45 -10.91
N LYS A 227 -4.40 -22.75 -12.08
CA LYS A 227 -4.21 -21.82 -13.20
C LYS A 227 -3.53 -20.51 -12.76
N ARG A 228 -2.40 -20.63 -12.05
CA ARG A 228 -1.65 -19.50 -11.47
C ARG A 228 -0.15 -19.82 -11.39
N LEU A 229 0.62 -18.86 -10.90
CA LEU A 229 2.02 -19.09 -10.52
C LEU A 229 2.10 -19.65 -9.09
N ALA A 230 2.99 -20.61 -8.92
CA ALA A 230 3.46 -21.14 -7.65
C ALA A 230 4.96 -20.83 -7.49
N ILE A 231 5.50 -21.06 -6.29
CA ILE A 231 6.93 -20.84 -6.01
C ILE A 231 7.59 -22.12 -5.51
N THR A 232 8.87 -22.29 -5.82
CA THR A 232 9.69 -23.32 -5.14
C THR A 232 10.05 -22.90 -3.71
N GLU A 233 10.57 -23.82 -2.90
CA GLU A 233 11.15 -23.54 -1.56
C GLU A 233 12.11 -22.33 -1.54
N LYS A 234 12.83 -22.10 -2.63
CA LYS A 234 13.78 -20.97 -2.74
C LYS A 234 13.11 -19.61 -2.82
N GLY A 235 11.81 -19.57 -3.13
CA GLY A 235 10.99 -18.37 -3.26
C GLY A 235 10.34 -17.89 -1.97
N ILE A 236 10.42 -18.67 -0.87
CA ILE A 236 9.81 -18.32 0.42
C ILE A 236 10.35 -16.99 0.94
N ALA A 237 11.67 -16.88 1.16
CA ALA A 237 12.27 -15.65 1.68
C ALA A 237 12.06 -14.41 0.77
N PRO A 238 12.20 -14.51 -0.57
CA PRO A 238 11.81 -13.40 -1.45
C PRO A 238 10.34 -12.97 -1.33
N LEU A 239 9.41 -13.92 -1.26
CA LEU A 239 8.00 -13.63 -1.05
C LEU A 239 7.78 -12.92 0.31
N GLU A 240 8.39 -13.41 1.38
CA GLU A 240 8.34 -12.78 2.70
C GLU A 240 8.84 -11.33 2.66
N SER A 241 9.93 -11.06 1.94
CA SER A 241 10.44 -9.69 1.74
C SER A 241 9.45 -8.79 0.99
N LEU A 242 8.76 -9.33 -0.03
CA LEU A 242 7.71 -8.62 -0.77
C LEU A 242 6.53 -8.27 0.14
N MET A 243 6.08 -9.20 0.98
CA MET A 243 4.99 -8.96 1.92
C MET A 243 5.35 -7.91 2.96
N PHE A 244 6.57 -7.97 3.48
CA PHE A 244 7.08 -6.98 4.43
C PHE A 244 7.19 -5.59 3.79
N ALA A 245 7.69 -5.50 2.55
CA ALA A 245 7.73 -4.25 1.80
C ALA A 245 6.33 -3.67 1.62
N LYS A 246 5.35 -4.49 1.22
CA LYS A 246 3.94 -4.09 1.08
C LYS A 246 3.37 -3.50 2.35
N TYR A 247 3.61 -4.14 3.50
CA TYR A 247 3.21 -3.59 4.79
C TYR A 247 3.77 -2.21 5.04
N MET A 248 5.10 -2.07 4.91
CA MET A 248 5.80 -0.87 5.26
C MET A 248 5.40 0.29 4.35
N MET A 249 5.18 0.01 3.06
CA MET A 249 4.66 0.98 2.10
C MET A 249 3.23 1.40 2.41
N MET A 250 2.35 0.45 2.74
CA MET A 250 0.96 0.74 3.16
C MET A 250 0.89 1.62 4.38
N LYS A 251 1.64 1.28 5.42
CA LYS A 251 1.64 2.03 6.68
C LYS A 251 2.21 3.44 6.54
N ASN A 252 3.33 3.60 5.83
CA ASN A 252 4.11 4.83 5.89
C ASN A 252 3.90 5.76 4.69
N VAL A 253 3.56 5.22 3.52
CA VAL A 253 3.40 5.99 2.28
C VAL A 253 1.91 6.11 1.94
N TYR A 254 1.26 4.99 1.63
CA TYR A 254 -0.11 5.03 1.08
C TYR A 254 -1.17 5.47 2.11
N TRP A 255 -0.97 5.15 3.40
CA TRP A 255 -1.82 5.64 4.50
C TRP A 255 -1.24 6.82 5.26
N HIS A 256 -0.25 7.52 4.69
CA HIS A 256 0.25 8.74 5.31
C HIS A 256 -0.89 9.74 5.51
N HIS A 257 -1.07 10.22 6.74
CA HIS A 257 -2.20 11.05 7.16
C HIS A 257 -2.44 12.28 6.26
N THR A 258 -1.38 12.93 5.77
CA THR A 258 -1.50 14.05 4.83
C THR A 258 -2.06 13.63 3.46
N VAL A 259 -1.66 12.46 2.94
CA VAL A 259 -2.18 11.92 1.68
C VAL A 259 -3.66 11.57 1.83
N ARG A 260 -4.00 10.94 2.96
CA ARG A 260 -5.38 10.62 3.36
C ARG A 260 -6.23 11.89 3.47
N CYS A 261 -5.70 12.96 4.06
CA CYS A 261 -6.36 14.27 4.13
C CYS A 261 -6.75 14.79 2.74
N PHE A 262 -5.82 14.87 1.79
CA PHE A 262 -6.15 15.31 0.42
C PHE A 262 -7.14 14.39 -0.29
N SER A 263 -7.06 13.08 -0.06
CA SER A 263 -8.08 12.15 -0.56
C SER A 263 -9.48 12.46 0.00
N ALA A 264 -9.58 12.74 1.29
CA ALA A 264 -10.84 13.06 1.95
C ALA A 264 -11.41 14.40 1.46
N LEU A 265 -10.55 15.42 1.30
CA LEU A 265 -10.92 16.71 0.70
C LEU A 265 -11.49 16.51 -0.70
N LEU A 266 -10.80 15.77 -1.57
CA LEU A 266 -11.25 15.55 -2.95
C LEU A 266 -12.61 14.84 -3.01
N LYS A 267 -12.78 13.77 -2.22
CA LYS A 267 -14.05 13.04 -2.11
C LYS A 267 -15.17 13.97 -1.66
N ARG A 268 -14.90 14.83 -0.67
CA ARG A 268 -15.88 15.77 -0.15
C ARG A 268 -16.24 16.86 -1.16
N THR A 269 -15.25 17.43 -1.86
CA THR A 269 -15.47 18.38 -2.96
C THR A 269 -16.42 17.79 -4.01
N ILE A 270 -16.15 16.57 -4.47
CA ILE A 270 -16.98 15.91 -5.49
C ILE A 270 -18.40 15.73 -4.97
N HIS A 271 -18.56 15.21 -3.75
CA HIS A 271 -19.88 15.03 -3.15
C HIS A 271 -20.66 16.34 -3.03
N ASP A 272 -20.05 17.41 -2.50
CA ASP A 272 -20.75 18.67 -2.30
C ASP A 272 -21.12 19.34 -3.64
N ALA A 273 -20.30 19.16 -4.69
CA ALA A 273 -20.62 19.57 -6.06
C ALA A 273 -21.85 18.83 -6.62
N ILE A 274 -21.96 17.53 -6.38
CA ILE A 274 -23.11 16.75 -6.84
C ILE A 274 -24.37 17.15 -6.09
N GLN A 275 -24.28 17.31 -4.77
CA GLN A 275 -25.40 17.75 -3.93
C GLN A 275 -25.88 19.16 -4.27
N SER A 276 -25.02 20.01 -4.84
CA SER A 276 -25.42 21.32 -5.36
C SER A 276 -26.14 21.28 -6.71
N GLY A 277 -26.29 20.10 -7.32
CA GLY A 277 -26.89 19.92 -8.63
C GLY A 277 -25.92 20.06 -9.81
N THR A 278 -24.61 20.06 -9.58
CA THR A 278 -23.62 20.08 -10.66
C THR A 278 -23.74 18.81 -11.50
N ASN A 279 -23.73 18.95 -12.83
CA ASN A 279 -23.88 17.81 -13.74
C ASN A 279 -22.76 16.77 -13.54
N ILE A 280 -23.15 15.52 -13.26
CA ILE A 280 -22.25 14.40 -13.01
C ILE A 280 -21.36 14.07 -14.22
N GLU A 281 -21.87 14.22 -15.45
CA GLU A 281 -21.10 13.98 -16.67
C GLU A 281 -19.96 14.99 -16.81
N LEU A 282 -20.21 16.27 -16.45
CA LEU A 282 -19.16 17.30 -16.46
C LEU A 282 -18.08 17.00 -15.41
N ILE A 283 -18.48 16.50 -14.24
CA ILE A 283 -17.53 16.10 -13.19
C ILE A 283 -16.71 14.90 -13.66
N THR A 284 -17.34 13.85 -14.18
CA THR A 284 -16.62 12.63 -14.58
C THR A 284 -15.70 12.86 -15.77
N ASP A 285 -16.10 13.69 -16.75
CA ASP A 285 -15.25 14.08 -17.88
C ASP A 285 -13.94 14.76 -17.44
N CYS A 286 -13.99 15.57 -16.36
CA CYS A 286 -12.80 16.22 -15.80
C CYS A 286 -11.75 15.23 -15.32
N PHE A 287 -12.12 14.01 -14.95
CA PHE A 287 -11.16 13.00 -14.53
C PHE A 287 -10.84 12.07 -15.70
N TYR A 288 -11.83 11.47 -16.35
CA TYR A 288 -11.59 10.45 -17.36
C TYR A 288 -10.68 10.95 -18.49
N ASN A 289 -10.85 12.17 -18.98
CA ASN A 289 -10.18 12.65 -20.19
C ASN A 289 -9.05 13.67 -19.94
N THR A 290 -8.39 13.61 -18.77
CA THR A 290 -7.39 14.62 -18.38
C THR A 290 -6.17 14.00 -17.66
N SER A 291 -5.34 14.86 -17.06
CA SER A 291 -4.16 14.54 -16.23
C SER A 291 -4.38 15.05 -14.80
N ASP A 292 -3.57 14.58 -13.85
CA ASP A 292 -3.71 14.87 -12.41
C ASP A 292 -3.89 16.36 -12.09
N GLU A 293 -3.05 17.25 -12.62
CA GLU A 293 -3.22 18.68 -12.29
C GLU A 293 -4.36 19.33 -13.05
N GLN A 294 -4.54 18.95 -14.32
CA GLN A 294 -5.56 19.54 -15.15
C GLN A 294 -6.97 19.19 -14.65
N CYS A 295 -7.16 18.01 -14.05
CA CYS A 295 -8.48 17.63 -13.53
C CYS A 295 -8.92 18.57 -12.41
N LEU A 296 -8.02 18.94 -11.50
CA LEU A 296 -8.32 19.82 -10.36
C LEU A 296 -8.68 21.24 -10.83
N TRP A 297 -7.89 21.83 -11.73
CA TRP A 297 -8.16 23.16 -12.27
C TRP A 297 -9.43 23.23 -13.12
N LYS A 298 -9.68 22.20 -13.95
CA LYS A 298 -10.94 22.11 -14.71
C LYS A 298 -12.13 21.97 -13.77
N PHE A 299 -12.01 21.16 -12.72
CA PHE A 299 -13.08 20.98 -11.77
C PHE A 299 -13.39 22.28 -11.01
N LEU A 300 -12.37 23.03 -10.57
CA LEU A 300 -12.54 24.37 -9.99
C LEU A 300 -13.25 25.32 -10.97
N THR A 301 -12.87 25.30 -12.25
CA THR A 301 -13.51 26.10 -13.28
C THR A 301 -15.01 25.78 -13.40
N ILE A 302 -15.38 24.50 -13.40
CA ILE A 302 -16.78 24.07 -13.42
C ILE A 302 -17.54 24.58 -12.20
N LEU A 303 -16.96 24.46 -11.00
CA LEU A 303 -17.60 24.94 -9.78
C LEU A 303 -17.87 26.45 -9.82
N ASN A 304 -16.92 27.22 -10.36
CA ASN A 304 -17.05 28.67 -10.49
C ASN A 304 -18.12 29.10 -11.51
N THR A 305 -18.50 28.25 -12.48
CA THR A 305 -19.61 28.53 -13.40
C THR A 305 -20.98 28.16 -12.84
N GLN A 306 -21.05 27.40 -11.74
CA GLN A 306 -22.32 27.05 -11.10
C GLN A 306 -22.92 28.23 -10.33
N LYS A 307 -24.22 28.14 -10.04
CA LYS A 307 -24.88 29.06 -9.10
C LYS A 307 -24.22 28.93 -7.74
N GLN A 308 -23.74 30.04 -7.19
CA GLN A 308 -22.98 30.11 -5.93
C GLN A 308 -23.88 29.87 -4.71
N THR A 309 -24.28 28.61 -4.49
CA THR A 309 -24.94 28.14 -3.27
C THR A 309 -23.92 27.88 -2.17
N LYS A 310 -24.37 27.72 -0.91
CA LYS A 310 -23.49 27.36 0.22
C LYS A 310 -22.66 26.10 -0.11
N GLN A 311 -23.27 25.09 -0.72
CA GLN A 311 -22.60 23.83 -1.08
C GLN A 311 -21.53 24.01 -2.17
N VAL A 312 -21.80 24.85 -3.19
CA VAL A 312 -20.77 25.17 -4.21
C VAL A 312 -19.60 25.90 -3.58
N GLN A 313 -19.86 26.89 -2.71
CA GLN A 313 -18.82 27.62 -2.01
C GLN A 313 -17.96 26.70 -1.14
N GLN A 314 -18.58 25.74 -0.42
CA GLN A 314 -17.87 24.71 0.33
C GLN A 314 -16.98 23.85 -0.57
N ALA A 315 -17.50 23.38 -1.71
CA ALA A 315 -16.70 22.60 -2.67
C ALA A 315 -15.52 23.41 -3.23
N VAL A 316 -15.74 24.69 -3.54
CA VAL A 316 -14.70 25.63 -3.99
C VAL A 316 -13.62 25.79 -2.91
N THR A 317 -13.99 26.02 -1.65
CA THR A 317 -13.03 26.10 -0.53
C THR A 317 -12.16 24.83 -0.44
N LEU A 318 -12.77 23.66 -0.53
CA LEU A 318 -12.07 22.38 -0.40
C LEU A 318 -11.11 22.12 -1.58
N ILE A 319 -11.51 22.44 -2.82
CA ILE A 319 -10.62 22.24 -3.97
C ILE A 319 -9.47 23.26 -3.99
N HIS A 320 -9.72 24.49 -3.56
CA HIS A 320 -8.65 25.47 -3.32
C HIS A 320 -7.65 24.93 -2.31
N ALA A 321 -8.12 24.30 -1.22
CA ALA A 321 -7.22 23.73 -0.22
C ALA A 321 -6.32 22.61 -0.79
N ILE A 322 -6.83 21.82 -1.74
CA ILE A 322 -6.03 20.81 -2.43
C ILE A 322 -4.99 21.46 -3.36
N ILE A 323 -5.40 22.46 -4.15
CA ILE A 323 -4.53 23.13 -5.14
C ILE A 323 -3.43 23.95 -4.46
N GLU A 324 -3.79 24.71 -3.42
CA GLU A 324 -2.87 25.54 -2.63
C GLU A 324 -2.10 24.73 -1.58
N ARG A 325 -2.39 23.42 -1.47
CA ARG A 325 -1.76 22.48 -0.57
C ARG A 325 -1.92 22.88 0.91
N THR A 326 -3.07 23.47 1.26
CA THR A 326 -3.43 23.80 2.64
C THR A 326 -4.05 22.57 3.33
N THR A 327 -3.20 21.84 4.05
CA THR A 327 -3.59 20.60 4.71
C THR A 327 -4.38 20.85 5.99
N TYR A 328 -5.45 20.08 6.21
CA TYR A 328 -6.11 20.06 7.50
C TYR A 328 -5.22 19.35 8.54
N LYS A 329 -5.33 19.79 9.80
CA LYS A 329 -4.60 19.17 10.90
C LYS A 329 -5.35 17.94 11.38
N LYS A 330 -4.61 16.86 11.64
CA LYS A 330 -5.16 15.65 12.24
C LYS A 330 -5.55 15.96 13.69
N GLY A 331 -6.85 16.13 13.95
CA GLY A 331 -7.36 16.39 15.31
C GLY A 331 -7.34 15.15 16.21
N PHE A 332 -7.85 14.03 15.70
CA PHE A 332 -7.92 12.77 16.47
C PHE A 332 -7.84 11.55 15.54
N GLU A 333 -7.43 10.39 16.08
CA GLU A 333 -7.33 9.12 15.35
C GLU A 333 -7.87 8.00 16.23
N ILE A 334 -8.82 7.22 15.68
CA ILE A 334 -9.43 6.08 16.37
C ILE A 334 -8.93 4.79 15.73
N PRO A 335 -8.29 3.89 16.50
CA PRO A 335 -7.97 2.56 16.00
C PRO A 335 -9.24 1.82 15.58
N ILE A 336 -9.24 1.19 14.40
CA ILE A 336 -10.37 0.39 13.89
C ILE A 336 -10.86 -0.63 14.92
N ALA A 337 -9.93 -1.23 15.67
CA ALA A 337 -10.20 -2.20 16.73
C ALA A 337 -11.13 -1.68 17.84
N SER A 338 -11.13 -0.35 18.05
CA SER A 338 -11.93 0.33 19.06
C SER A 338 -13.27 0.81 18.53
N CYS A 339 -13.52 0.69 17.22
CA CYS A 339 -14.78 1.06 16.59
C CYS A 339 -15.79 -0.09 16.66
N GLN A 340 -17.04 0.23 16.97
CA GLN A 340 -18.13 -0.71 16.76
C GLN A 340 -18.31 -0.96 15.26
N SER A 341 -18.34 -2.24 14.84
CA SER A 341 -18.43 -2.62 13.42
C SER A 341 -19.59 -1.95 12.69
N ASN A 342 -20.74 -1.78 13.35
CA ASN A 342 -21.92 -1.15 12.78
C ASN A 342 -21.68 0.34 12.49
N ALA A 343 -21.00 1.07 13.38
CA ALA A 343 -20.69 2.47 13.20
C ALA A 343 -19.65 2.68 12.08
N LEU A 344 -18.61 1.83 12.06
CA LEU A 344 -17.61 1.86 10.99
C LEU A 344 -18.25 1.58 9.63
N ASN A 345 -19.09 0.54 9.54
CA ASN A 345 -19.85 0.23 8.34
C ASN A 345 -20.72 1.41 7.94
N PHE A 346 -21.52 1.98 8.85
CA PHE A 346 -22.38 3.12 8.53
C PHE A 346 -21.62 4.27 7.85
N ILE A 347 -20.47 4.66 8.42
CA ILE A 347 -19.63 5.78 7.93
C ILE A 347 -18.87 5.38 6.66
N SER A 348 -18.47 4.12 6.49
CA SER A 348 -17.70 3.67 5.33
C SER A 348 -18.52 3.51 4.05
N HIS A 349 -19.85 3.31 4.16
CA HIS A 349 -20.71 2.96 3.02
C HIS A 349 -21.10 4.14 2.12
N SER A 350 -21.21 5.37 2.67
CA SER A 350 -21.66 6.54 1.91
C SER A 350 -21.04 7.81 2.47
N ILE A 351 -20.76 8.78 1.59
CA ILE A 351 -20.27 10.09 2.00
C ILE A 351 -21.36 10.90 2.72
N GLU A 352 -22.63 10.72 2.36
CA GLU A 352 -23.77 11.31 3.07
C GLU A 352 -23.80 10.86 4.53
N ASN A 353 -23.57 9.56 4.80
CA ASN A 353 -23.49 9.05 6.17
C ASN A 353 -22.30 9.66 6.94
N LYS A 354 -21.16 9.88 6.27
CA LYS A 354 -20.01 10.60 6.86
C LYS A 354 -20.44 12.02 7.24
N LYS A 355 -21.10 12.73 6.32
CA LYS A 355 -21.58 14.10 6.53
C LYS A 355 -22.50 14.22 7.74
N VAL A 356 -23.41 13.26 7.92
CA VAL A 356 -24.30 13.23 9.09
C VAL A 356 -23.49 13.12 10.39
N VAL A 357 -22.45 12.30 10.42
CA VAL A 357 -21.60 12.16 11.63
C VAL A 357 -20.74 13.40 11.84
N GLU A 358 -20.16 13.98 10.78
CA GLU A 358 -19.40 15.23 10.85
C GLU A 358 -20.23 16.36 11.47
N LEU A 359 -21.46 16.57 10.97
CA LEU A 359 -22.37 17.60 11.49
C LEU A 359 -22.73 17.37 12.95
N ARG A 360 -22.95 16.12 13.38
CA ARG A 360 -23.21 15.81 14.80
C ARG A 360 -22.02 16.12 15.71
N ILE A 361 -20.80 15.91 15.22
CA ILE A 361 -19.59 16.25 15.97
C ILE A 361 -19.45 17.77 16.04
N ILE A 362 -19.68 18.47 14.93
CA ILE A 362 -19.70 19.94 14.89
C ILE A 362 -20.70 20.48 15.91
N GLU A 363 -21.97 20.08 15.85
CA GLU A 363 -23.02 20.50 16.80
C GLU A 363 -22.62 20.25 18.28
N PHE A 364 -21.99 19.11 18.55
CA PHE A 364 -21.48 18.80 19.88
C PHE A 364 -20.36 19.76 20.32
N LEU A 365 -19.41 20.06 19.44
CA LEU A 365 -18.30 20.96 19.73
C LEU A 365 -18.78 22.40 19.90
N GLU A 366 -19.65 22.88 19.01
CA GLU A 366 -20.25 24.22 19.10
C GLU A 366 -20.99 24.40 20.42
N LYS A 367 -21.81 23.40 20.82
CA LYS A 367 -22.52 23.42 22.12
C LYS A 367 -21.56 23.41 23.31
N LYS A 368 -20.43 22.72 23.21
CA LYS A 368 -19.48 22.55 24.32
C LYS A 368 -18.58 23.77 24.52
N TYR A 369 -18.16 24.41 23.43
CA TYR A 369 -17.17 25.49 23.45
C TYR A 369 -17.76 26.87 23.13
N ASN A 370 -19.03 26.95 22.70
CA ASN A 370 -19.71 28.19 22.33
C ASN A 370 -18.97 28.98 21.23
N GLU A 371 -18.39 28.24 20.29
CA GLU A 371 -17.75 28.76 19.07
C GLU A 371 -18.49 28.17 17.85
N SER A 372 -18.56 28.91 16.75
CA SER A 372 -19.15 28.40 15.50
C SER A 372 -18.09 27.70 14.68
N ILE A 373 -18.43 26.54 14.11
CA ILE A 373 -17.53 25.72 13.30
C ILE A 373 -18.21 25.48 11.94
N GLU A 374 -17.52 25.82 10.85
CA GLU A 374 -18.06 25.64 9.51
C GLU A 374 -18.09 24.15 9.11
N ASP A 375 -19.07 23.76 8.28
CA ASP A 375 -19.22 22.37 7.82
C ASP A 375 -17.97 21.81 7.10
N THR A 376 -17.10 22.69 6.60
CA THR A 376 -15.85 22.36 5.92
C THR A 376 -14.67 22.19 6.85
N GLU A 377 -14.74 22.59 8.13
CA GLU A 377 -13.60 22.55 9.05
C GLU A 377 -13.36 21.16 9.68
N LEU A 378 -14.34 20.26 9.60
CA LEU A 378 -14.25 18.91 10.14
C LEU A 378 -14.59 17.87 9.08
N ILE A 379 -13.63 16.98 8.80
CA ILE A 379 -13.78 15.88 7.83
C ILE A 379 -13.36 14.57 8.47
N ILE A 380 -14.16 13.53 8.26
CA ILE A 380 -13.87 12.17 8.74
C ILE A 380 -13.47 11.29 7.55
N ASP A 381 -12.33 10.61 7.69
CA ASP A 381 -11.82 9.69 6.68
C ASP A 381 -11.66 8.27 7.26
N PRO A 382 -12.69 7.40 7.17
CA PRO A 382 -12.55 6.02 7.59
C PRO A 382 -11.66 5.25 6.60
N PRO A 383 -10.94 4.22 7.05
CA PRO A 383 -10.28 3.27 6.16
C PRO A 383 -11.32 2.54 5.31
N MET A 384 -10.95 2.21 4.07
CA MET A 384 -11.76 1.32 3.25
C MET A 384 -11.62 -0.12 3.76
N ASN A 385 -12.67 -0.94 3.60
CA ASN A 385 -12.59 -2.38 3.81
C ASN A 385 -11.75 -3.02 2.69
N SER A 386 -10.43 -2.84 2.72
CA SER A 386 -9.51 -3.55 1.84
C SER A 386 -8.67 -4.52 2.67
N ASN A 387 -8.62 -5.78 2.23
CA ASN A 387 -7.74 -6.77 2.84
C ASN A 387 -6.30 -6.49 2.37
N LEU A 388 -5.45 -6.02 3.28
CA LEU A 388 -4.07 -5.62 2.98
C LEU A 388 -3.27 -6.71 2.25
N TYR A 389 -3.51 -7.99 2.57
CA TYR A 389 -2.73 -9.11 2.02
C TYR A 389 -3.51 -10.04 1.11
N ASP A 390 -4.80 -9.78 0.87
CA ASP A 390 -5.69 -10.74 0.18
C ASP A 390 -5.46 -12.18 0.69
N ILE A 391 -5.75 -12.39 1.97
CA ILE A 391 -5.46 -13.63 2.70
C ILE A 391 -6.05 -14.85 1.98
N GLU A 392 -7.19 -14.69 1.30
CA GLU A 392 -7.82 -15.76 0.53
C GLU A 392 -6.95 -16.17 -0.66
N ASP A 393 -6.45 -15.21 -1.44
CA ASP A 393 -5.54 -15.52 -2.54
C ASP A 393 -4.19 -16.08 -2.05
N PHE A 394 -3.68 -15.56 -0.93
CA PHE A 394 -2.45 -16.07 -0.30
C PHE A 394 -2.59 -17.53 0.14
N ASN A 395 -3.73 -17.91 0.72
CA ASN A 395 -4.02 -19.28 1.11
C ASN A 395 -4.08 -20.26 -0.08
N ASN A 396 -4.35 -19.75 -1.28
CA ASN A 396 -4.37 -20.55 -2.51
C ASN A 396 -2.98 -20.69 -3.16
N LEU A 397 -1.96 -19.96 -2.69
CA LEU A 397 -0.60 -20.06 -3.19
C LEU A 397 0.01 -21.42 -2.85
N GLN A 398 0.60 -22.08 -3.85
CA GLN A 398 1.27 -23.37 -3.68
C GLN A 398 2.79 -23.21 -3.63
N LEU A 399 3.40 -24.07 -2.82
CA LEU A 399 4.84 -24.34 -2.80
C LEU A 399 5.11 -25.63 -3.58
N TYR A 400 6.08 -25.58 -4.49
CA TYR A 400 6.61 -26.76 -5.15
C TYR A 400 7.91 -27.23 -4.46
N SER A 401 7.87 -28.42 -3.88
CA SER A 401 9.00 -29.03 -3.16
C SER A 401 9.55 -30.25 -3.91
N TYR A 402 10.88 -30.41 -3.88
CA TYR A 402 11.55 -31.61 -4.39
C TYR A 402 11.63 -32.66 -3.29
N GLN A 403 11.29 -33.92 -3.60
CA GLN A 403 11.55 -35.02 -2.68
C GLN A 403 13.06 -35.30 -2.63
N LYS A 404 13.71 -34.87 -1.53
CA LYS A 404 15.16 -35.05 -1.29
C LYS A 404 15.62 -36.52 -1.35
N SER A 405 14.70 -37.49 -1.27
CA SER A 405 15.00 -38.92 -1.20
C SER A 405 15.06 -39.64 -2.54
N ASN A 406 14.66 -39.04 -3.68
CA ASN A 406 14.74 -39.71 -4.98
C ASN A 406 14.79 -38.71 -6.17
N PRO A 407 15.91 -38.61 -6.91
CA PRO A 407 16.05 -37.69 -8.05
C PRO A 407 15.08 -37.94 -9.22
N THR A 408 14.41 -39.09 -9.22
CA THR A 408 13.47 -39.54 -10.26
C THR A 408 11.99 -39.34 -9.89
N GLN A 409 11.67 -38.89 -8.67
CA GLN A 409 10.31 -38.59 -8.27
C GLN A 409 9.92 -37.14 -8.61
N THR A 410 8.75 -36.99 -9.22
CA THR A 410 8.07 -35.72 -9.48
C THR A 410 7.85 -34.98 -8.16
N GLY A 411 8.25 -33.70 -8.08
CA GLY A 411 8.01 -32.86 -6.91
C GLY A 411 6.52 -32.67 -6.60
N ARG A 412 6.21 -32.18 -5.40
CA ARG A 412 4.85 -32.08 -4.88
C ARG A 412 4.47 -30.61 -4.64
N PHE A 413 3.24 -30.27 -5.01
CA PHE A 413 2.59 -29.03 -4.58
C PHE A 413 2.01 -29.20 -3.17
N SER A 414 2.28 -28.23 -2.30
CA SER A 414 1.68 -28.11 -0.98
C SER A 414 1.22 -26.67 -0.74
N PRO A 415 0.10 -26.45 -0.05
CA PRO A 415 -0.31 -25.10 0.34
C PRO A 415 0.80 -24.36 1.10
N PHE A 416 1.03 -23.10 0.75
CA PHE A 416 2.09 -22.29 1.37
C PHE A 416 1.90 -22.18 2.90
N ASN A 417 0.65 -22.13 3.37
CA ASN A 417 0.31 -22.03 4.79
C ASN A 417 0.58 -23.30 5.62
N GLU A 418 0.86 -24.44 4.98
CA GLU A 418 1.14 -25.73 5.65
C GLU A 418 2.64 -26.01 5.82
N VAL A 419 3.53 -25.12 5.37
CA VAL A 419 4.98 -25.32 5.40
C VAL A 419 5.55 -25.04 6.79
N ALA A 420 6.18 -26.06 7.41
CA ALA A 420 6.64 -26.00 8.80
C ALA A 420 7.87 -25.09 9.04
N ASP A 421 8.73 -24.91 8.02
CA ASP A 421 10.04 -24.24 8.10
C ASP A 421 10.02 -22.75 7.70
N SER A 422 8.88 -22.20 7.30
CA SER A 422 8.77 -20.74 7.15
C SER A 422 8.54 -20.12 8.53
N GLU A 423 9.43 -19.20 8.94
CA GLU A 423 9.17 -18.35 10.11
C GLU A 423 7.86 -17.54 9.94
N PHE A 424 7.40 -17.39 8.68
CA PHE A 424 6.06 -16.94 8.29
C PHE A 424 5.11 -18.12 8.10
N LYS A 425 4.94 -18.97 9.12
CA LYS A 425 3.62 -19.62 9.31
C LYS A 425 2.56 -18.55 9.09
N SER A 426 1.43 -18.89 8.48
CA SER A 426 0.33 -17.93 8.28
C SER A 426 -0.01 -17.15 9.56
N ASP A 427 0.34 -17.68 10.74
CA ASP A 427 0.46 -16.98 12.02
C ASP A 427 1.21 -15.65 12.00
N PHE A 428 2.34 -15.42 11.30
CA PHE A 428 2.89 -14.05 11.23
C PHE A 428 1.96 -13.14 10.44
N ILE A 429 1.42 -13.54 9.30
CA ILE A 429 0.51 -12.67 8.50
C ILE A 429 -0.83 -12.47 9.21
N LEU A 430 -1.38 -13.53 9.82
CA LEU A 430 -2.61 -13.54 10.62
C LEU A 430 -2.41 -12.83 11.96
N LYS A 431 -1.33 -13.10 12.70
CA LYS A 431 -0.94 -12.35 13.90
C LYS A 431 -0.64 -10.93 13.52
N PHE A 432 0.10 -10.59 12.49
CA PHE A 432 0.41 -9.21 12.11
C PHE A 432 -0.83 -8.44 11.61
N ALA A 433 -1.72 -9.09 10.86
CA ALA A 433 -3.05 -8.57 10.52
C ALA A 433 -3.94 -8.39 11.75
N THR A 434 -3.80 -9.24 12.79
CA THR A 434 -4.51 -9.06 14.08
C THR A 434 -3.76 -8.18 15.10
N SER A 435 -2.44 -8.00 14.98
CA SER A 435 -1.50 -7.28 15.86
C SER A 435 -1.30 -5.83 15.43
N THR A 436 -1.87 -5.44 14.29
CA THR A 436 -2.13 -4.04 13.95
C THR A 436 -3.30 -3.47 14.75
N LYS A 437 -4.06 -4.30 15.47
CA LYS A 437 -4.62 -3.89 16.76
C LYS A 437 -3.45 -3.92 17.72
N LYS A 438 -3.03 -2.78 18.30
CA LYS A 438 -2.03 -2.79 19.39
C LYS A 438 -2.45 -3.87 20.41
N LEU A 439 -1.82 -5.04 20.34
CA LEU A 439 -1.97 -6.06 21.37
C LEU A 439 -1.37 -5.42 22.59
N GLN A 440 -2.19 -5.15 23.61
CA GLN A 440 -1.61 -4.76 24.87
C GLN A 440 -0.84 -5.98 25.35
N PHE A 441 0.43 -5.77 25.73
CA PHE A 441 1.29 -6.85 26.22
C PHE A 441 0.64 -7.64 27.38
N ALA A 442 -0.29 -7.01 28.12
CA ALA A 442 -1.10 -7.62 29.16
C ALA A 442 -2.07 -8.73 28.68
N ASP A 443 -2.50 -8.68 27.42
CA ASP A 443 -3.49 -9.60 26.86
C ASP A 443 -2.87 -10.89 26.28
N LEU A 444 -1.54 -10.89 26.09
CA LEU A 444 -0.81 -12.03 25.54
C LEU A 444 -0.64 -13.14 26.58
N LYS A 445 -0.79 -14.42 26.19
CA LYS A 445 -0.51 -15.61 27.03
C LYS A 445 0.04 -16.76 26.19
N ASN A 446 1.03 -17.51 26.71
CA ASN A 446 1.65 -18.66 26.03
C ASN A 446 2.30 -18.31 24.67
N GLU A 447 2.83 -17.10 24.53
CA GLU A 447 3.38 -16.58 23.27
C GLU A 447 4.89 -16.35 23.35
N THR A 448 5.57 -16.23 22.21
CA THR A 448 6.97 -15.76 22.16
C THR A 448 7.00 -14.30 21.73
N VAL A 449 7.65 -13.43 22.51
CA VAL A 449 7.69 -11.98 22.29
C VAL A 449 9.14 -11.47 22.25
N LEU A 450 9.46 -10.69 21.22
CA LEU A 450 10.75 -10.00 21.07
C LEU A 450 10.72 -8.62 21.75
N ILE A 451 11.63 -8.39 22.69
CA ILE A 451 11.87 -7.06 23.28
C ILE A 451 12.90 -6.31 22.43
N ARG A 452 12.56 -5.06 22.05
CA ARG A 452 13.44 -4.19 21.23
C ARG A 452 14.65 -3.69 22.02
N ALA A 453 15.65 -3.18 21.31
CA ALA A 453 16.97 -2.80 21.84
C ALA A 453 17.00 -1.77 22.99
N HIS A 454 15.91 -1.04 23.24
CA HIS A 454 15.83 0.04 24.23
C HIS A 454 15.48 -0.42 25.65
N GLY A 455 15.28 -1.73 25.88
CA GLY A 455 14.97 -2.29 27.19
C GLY A 455 13.56 -1.94 27.70
N GLU A 456 13.00 -2.83 28.51
CA GLU A 456 11.65 -2.68 29.06
C GLU A 456 11.72 -2.54 30.60
N PRO A 457 10.69 -1.97 31.25
CA PRO A 457 10.64 -1.89 32.71
C PRO A 457 10.45 -3.28 33.34
N PRO A 458 10.81 -3.48 34.63
CA PRO A 458 10.69 -4.76 35.31
C PRO A 458 9.26 -5.34 35.33
N SER A 459 8.23 -4.48 35.23
CA SER A 459 6.83 -4.87 35.12
C SER A 459 6.55 -5.71 33.87
N THR A 460 7.18 -5.40 32.74
CA THR A 460 7.02 -6.14 31.48
C THR A 460 7.51 -7.58 31.65
N TYR A 461 8.68 -7.79 32.24
CA TYR A 461 9.22 -9.14 32.49
C TYR A 461 8.37 -9.95 33.48
N LYS A 462 7.87 -9.30 34.55
CA LYS A 462 6.97 -9.95 35.52
C LYS A 462 5.66 -10.39 34.88
N LEU A 463 5.09 -9.54 34.03
CA LEU A 463 3.86 -9.84 33.30
C LEU A 463 4.09 -10.96 32.28
N ALA A 464 5.23 -10.97 31.60
CA ALA A 464 5.63 -12.06 30.71
C ALA A 464 5.63 -13.40 31.43
N TYR A 465 6.31 -13.46 32.59
CA TYR A 465 6.36 -14.65 33.42
C TYR A 465 4.96 -15.10 33.88
N LYS A 466 4.14 -14.15 34.36
CA LYS A 466 2.77 -14.44 34.82
C LYS A 466 1.90 -15.02 33.70
N ASN A 467 2.09 -14.56 32.48
CA ASN A 467 1.30 -14.97 31.32
C ASN A 467 1.94 -16.12 30.52
N ASN A 468 3.01 -16.74 31.03
CA ASN A 468 3.77 -17.79 30.36
C ASN A 468 4.27 -17.36 28.96
N ILE A 469 4.76 -16.13 28.84
CA ILE A 469 5.33 -15.57 27.62
C ILE A 469 6.83 -15.86 27.59
N THR A 470 7.31 -16.47 26.51
CA THR A 470 8.74 -16.65 26.23
C THR A 470 9.30 -15.33 25.69
N LEU A 471 10.22 -14.70 26.42
CA LEU A 471 10.85 -13.45 25.98
C LEU A 471 12.16 -13.73 25.22
N ILE A 472 12.27 -13.16 24.03
CA ILE A 472 13.55 -12.99 23.33
C ILE A 472 13.99 -11.55 23.60
N ASP A 473 14.95 -11.37 24.49
CA ASP A 473 15.40 -10.03 24.90
C ASP A 473 16.58 -9.57 24.04
N ALA A 474 16.31 -8.69 23.07
CA ALA A 474 17.34 -8.08 22.22
C ALA A 474 17.82 -6.72 22.76
N SER A 475 17.60 -6.43 24.04
CA SER A 475 18.06 -5.20 24.68
C SER A 475 19.58 -5.04 24.57
N CYS A 476 20.01 -3.84 24.18
CA CYS A 476 21.43 -3.53 24.04
C CYS A 476 22.16 -3.69 25.40
N PRO A 477 23.33 -4.35 25.46
CA PRO A 477 24.09 -4.51 26.71
C PRO A 477 24.44 -3.19 27.40
N VAL A 478 24.55 -2.09 26.65
CA VAL A 478 24.78 -0.74 27.19
C VAL A 478 23.57 -0.27 27.99
N VAL A 479 22.36 -0.43 27.44
CA VAL A 479 21.10 -0.05 28.07
C VAL A 479 20.83 -0.91 29.31
N LEU A 480 21.08 -2.22 29.23
CA LEU A 480 20.93 -3.13 30.38
C LEU A 480 21.89 -2.76 31.53
N LYS A 481 23.13 -2.35 31.23
CA LYS A 481 24.05 -1.84 32.25
C LYS A 481 23.54 -0.55 32.90
N LEU A 482 22.94 0.34 32.12
CA LEU A 482 22.36 1.59 32.62
C LEU A 482 21.14 1.34 33.51
N GLN A 483 20.23 0.46 33.08
CA GLN A 483 19.07 0.04 33.87
C GLN A 483 19.46 -0.58 35.22
N ARG A 484 20.46 -1.48 35.23
CA ARG A 484 20.99 -2.06 36.48
C ARG A 484 21.53 -0.97 37.40
N ARG A 485 22.30 -0.03 36.84
CA ARG A 485 22.87 1.08 37.60
C ARG A 485 21.78 1.95 38.22
N VAL A 486 20.75 2.34 37.46
CA VAL A 486 19.61 3.10 37.99
C VAL A 486 18.94 2.36 39.15
N ASN A 487 18.70 1.05 38.99
CA ASN A 487 18.13 0.21 40.05
C ASN A 487 19.01 0.19 41.31
N ASP A 488 20.33 0.02 41.15
CA ASP A 488 21.28 -0.02 42.26
C ASP A 488 21.31 1.30 43.01
N PHE A 489 21.44 2.43 42.32
CA PHE A 489 21.43 3.75 42.98
C PHE A 489 20.10 4.02 43.69
N PHE A 490 18.98 3.64 43.08
CA PHE A 490 17.67 3.77 43.72
C PHE A 490 17.58 2.95 45.01
N ARG A 491 18.05 1.70 45.01
CA ARG A 491 18.10 0.85 46.22
C ARG A 491 18.99 1.40 47.33
N HIS A 492 20.03 2.16 46.98
CA HIS A 492 20.90 2.82 47.94
C HIS A 492 20.39 4.21 48.38
N GLY A 493 19.12 4.54 48.07
CA GLY A 493 18.45 5.76 48.54
C GLY A 493 18.84 7.03 47.78
N TYR A 494 19.44 6.91 46.60
CA TYR A 494 19.76 8.06 45.77
C TYR A 494 18.51 8.60 45.07
N GLN A 495 18.45 9.92 44.91
CA GLN A 495 17.51 10.56 44.00
C GLN A 495 17.97 10.33 42.56
N ILE A 496 17.08 9.78 41.73
CA ILE A 496 17.37 9.47 40.33
C ILE A 496 16.88 10.63 39.46
N ILE A 497 17.78 11.15 38.62
CA ILE A 497 17.48 12.18 37.64
C ILE A 497 17.83 11.61 36.26
N ILE A 498 16.86 11.62 35.35
CA ILE A 498 17.00 11.12 33.98
C ILE A 498 16.85 12.29 33.03
N TYR A 499 17.86 12.54 32.20
CA TYR A 499 17.74 13.53 31.13
C TYR A 499 17.33 12.84 29.83
N GLY A 500 16.14 13.15 29.32
CA GLY A 500 15.55 12.56 28.12
C GLY A 500 14.06 12.86 27.99
N LYS A 501 13.48 12.60 26.82
CA LYS A 501 12.04 12.84 26.60
C LYS A 501 11.19 11.83 27.40
N PRO A 502 10.21 12.24 28.23
CA PRO A 502 9.42 11.34 29.08
C PRO A 502 8.75 10.17 28.35
N ASN A 503 8.36 10.38 27.08
CA ASN A 503 7.69 9.37 26.26
C ASN A 503 8.66 8.51 25.44
N HIS A 504 9.97 8.68 25.59
CA HIS A 504 10.95 7.86 24.87
C HIS A 504 11.05 6.46 25.51
N PRO A 505 11.05 5.37 24.72
CA PRO A 505 11.07 4.00 25.26
C PRO A 505 12.20 3.73 26.26
N GLU A 506 13.40 4.27 25.99
CA GLU A 506 14.56 4.10 26.87
C GLU A 506 14.39 4.82 28.22
N VAL A 507 13.77 6.00 28.22
CA VAL A 507 13.45 6.76 29.46
C VAL A 507 12.41 6.02 30.29
N ILE A 508 11.38 5.47 29.63
CA ILE A 508 10.35 4.65 30.29
C ILE A 508 10.98 3.40 30.91
N GLY A 509 11.85 2.70 30.17
CA GLY A 509 12.57 1.53 30.65
C GLY A 509 13.45 1.82 31.86
N LEU A 510 14.17 2.95 31.85
CA LEU A 510 15.01 3.40 32.97
C LEU A 510 14.19 3.84 34.19
N ASN A 511 13.15 4.65 34.01
CA ASN A 511 12.31 5.12 35.11
C ASN A 511 11.57 3.95 35.80
N GLY A 512 11.22 2.92 35.04
CA GLY A 512 10.65 1.69 35.59
C GLY A 512 11.59 0.94 36.56
N GLN A 513 12.90 1.14 36.47
CA GLN A 513 13.88 0.53 37.39
C GLN A 513 13.87 1.16 38.79
N CYS A 514 13.34 2.38 38.90
CA CYS A 514 13.18 3.12 40.16
C CYS A 514 11.70 3.37 40.48
N ASN A 515 10.83 2.40 40.20
CA ASN A 515 9.38 2.46 40.49
C ASN A 515 8.68 3.73 39.96
N ASN A 516 9.13 4.24 38.82
CA ASN A 516 8.64 5.47 38.21
C ASN A 516 8.83 6.75 39.05
N GLN A 517 9.82 6.76 39.96
CA GLN A 517 10.11 7.88 40.87
C GLN A 517 11.23 8.81 40.38
N ALA A 518 11.79 8.60 39.17
CA ALA A 518 12.82 9.49 38.66
C ALA A 518 12.26 10.86 38.29
N ILE A 519 13.08 11.90 38.48
CA ILE A 519 12.84 13.23 37.91
C ILE A 519 13.32 13.20 36.46
N ILE A 520 12.41 13.43 35.52
CA ILE A 520 12.73 13.43 34.08
C ILE A 520 12.85 14.86 33.59
N LEU A 521 14.00 15.19 33.00
CA LEU A 521 14.31 16.51 32.46
C LEU A 521 14.49 16.39 30.95
N SER A 522 13.75 17.16 30.17
CA SER A 522 13.83 17.16 28.70
C SER A 522 14.72 18.30 28.18
N ASP A 523 14.75 19.41 28.92
CA ASP A 523 15.56 20.58 28.63
C ASP A 523 16.16 21.21 29.91
N ILE A 524 16.93 22.28 29.74
CA ILE A 524 17.60 22.99 30.84
C ILE A 524 16.62 23.79 31.69
N ASP A 525 15.50 24.24 31.12
CA ASP A 525 14.51 25.04 31.84
C ASP A 525 13.66 24.17 32.79
N ASP A 526 13.51 22.88 32.51
CA ASP A 526 12.91 21.90 33.40
C ASP A 526 13.59 21.83 34.78
N ILE A 527 14.89 22.16 34.87
CA ILE A 527 15.64 22.18 36.13
C ILE A 527 15.04 23.19 37.11
N LYS A 528 14.55 24.34 36.61
CA LYS A 528 14.00 25.41 37.45
C LYS A 528 12.63 25.04 38.04
N ASN A 529 11.90 24.16 37.36
CA ASN A 529 10.56 23.73 37.74
C ASN A 529 10.55 22.35 38.41
N ALA A 530 11.65 21.62 38.39
CA ALA A 530 11.76 20.30 38.98
C ALA A 530 11.96 20.37 40.50
N SER A 531 11.23 19.54 41.26
CA SER A 531 11.38 19.36 42.70
C SER A 531 12.64 18.55 43.07
N ILE A 532 13.81 19.04 42.67
CA ILE A 532 15.11 18.40 42.97
C ILE A 532 15.46 18.69 44.43
N ASP A 533 15.77 17.63 45.19
CA ASP A 533 16.13 17.73 46.59
C ASP A 533 17.65 17.70 46.71
N PHE A 534 18.26 18.87 46.76
CA PHE A 534 19.72 19.02 46.83
C PHE A 534 20.34 18.49 48.13
N THR A 535 19.53 18.08 49.12
CA THR A 535 20.03 17.46 50.36
C THR A 535 20.21 15.93 50.22
N LYS A 536 19.65 15.31 49.19
CA LYS A 536 19.84 13.89 48.88
C LYS A 536 21.06 13.65 48.01
N LYS A 537 21.62 12.44 48.11
CA LYS A 537 22.63 12.00 47.15
C LYS A 537 21.97 11.78 45.79
N ASN A 538 22.46 12.47 44.76
CA ASN A 538 21.93 12.36 43.40
C ASN A 538 22.72 11.32 42.61
N GLY A 539 22.02 10.41 41.92
CA GLY A 539 22.62 9.53 40.92
C GLY A 539 22.43 10.15 39.53
N PRO A 540 23.49 10.64 38.84
CA PRO A 540 23.33 11.28 37.55
C PRO A 540 23.25 10.23 36.44
N TYR A 541 22.16 10.18 35.66
CA TYR A 541 22.15 9.38 34.43
C TYR A 541 21.50 10.12 33.25
N LEU A 542 22.30 10.33 32.22
CA LEU A 542 21.89 10.80 30.91
C LEU A 542 21.44 9.59 30.08
N THR A 543 20.31 9.69 29.38
CA THR A 543 20.00 8.74 28.31
C THR A 543 20.78 9.15 27.07
N ASN A 544 21.22 8.20 26.25
CA ASN A 544 21.79 8.53 24.95
C ASN A 544 20.67 9.11 24.07
N ASN A 545 20.61 10.43 23.93
CA ASN A 545 19.86 11.10 22.87
C ASN A 545 20.77 11.35 21.68
#